data_AF-A0A011NPM7-F1
#
_entry.id   AF-A0A011NPM7-F1
#
_cell.length_a   1.000
_cell.length_b   1.000
_cell.length_c   1.000
_cell.angle_alpha   90.00
_cell.angle_beta   90.00
_cell.angle_gamma   90.00
#
_symmetry.space_group_name_H-M   'P 1'
#
loop_
_entity.id
_entity.type
_entity.pdbx_description
1 polymer ?
#
loop_
_entity_poly.entity_id
_entity_poly.type
_entity_poly.pdbx_seq_one_letter_code
_entity_poly.pdbx_strand_id
1 'polypeptide(L)' 'MAVLLRGEQGRFLSTKLAMADVAFDVPLETGILVSPLPVWLDEWEHPEDYPNPALVYSIGREGVRL' A
#
# COMPACT_ATOMS: atom_id res chain seq x y z
N MET A 1 7.75 -0.24 -2.29
CA MET A 1 6.97 -1.20 -3.11
C MET A 1 5.52 -1.12 -2.69
N ALA A 2 4.60 -1.15 -3.65
CA ALA A 2 3.17 -1.23 -3.38
C ALA A 2 2.65 -2.58 -3.88
N VAL A 3 1.73 -3.18 -3.13
CA VAL A 3 1.01 -4.39 -3.54
C VAL A 3 -0.44 -3.99 -3.69
N LEU A 4 -1.01 -4.20 -4.88
CA LEU A 4 -2.42 -3.92 -5.15
C LEU A 4 -3.27 -5.10 -4.64
N LEU A 5 -4.23 -4.78 -3.80
CA LEU A 5 -5.16 -5.76 -3.24
C LEU A 5 -6.34 -5.93 -4.20
N ARG A 6 -6.59 -7.18 -4.62
CA ARG A 6 -7.77 -7.54 -5.43
C ARG A 6 -8.90 -8.02 -4.53
N GLY A 7 -10.14 -7.71 -4.89
CA GLY A 7 -11.34 -8.11 -4.17
C GLY A 7 -11.97 -6.95 -3.37
N GLU A 8 -12.98 -7.27 -2.57
CA GLU A 8 -13.74 -6.27 -1.81
C GLU A 8 -12.85 -5.50 -0.81
N GLN A 9 -13.15 -4.21 -0.65
CA GLN A 9 -12.53 -3.38 0.38
C GLN A 9 -12.83 -3.93 1.77
N GLY A 10 -11.77 -4.44 2.41
CA GLY A 10 -11.80 -4.84 3.81
C GLY A 10 -11.65 -3.65 4.74
N ARG A 11 -11.76 -3.90 6.05
CA ARG A 11 -11.49 -2.88 7.07
C ARG A 11 -10.02 -2.48 7.02
N PHE A 12 -9.76 -1.20 6.68
CA PHE A 12 -8.41 -0.65 6.49
C PHE A 12 -7.40 -1.06 7.58
N LEU A 13 -7.75 -0.87 8.87
CA LEU A 13 -6.84 -1.18 9.98
C LEU A 13 -6.49 -2.67 10.04
N SER A 14 -7.47 -3.55 9.85
CA SER A 14 -7.26 -5.01 9.88
C SER A 14 -6.34 -5.44 8.73
N THR A 15 -6.60 -4.93 7.51
CA THR A 15 -5.75 -5.20 6.35
C THR A 15 -4.34 -4.66 6.54
N LYS A 16 -4.20 -3.44 7.06
CA LYS A 16 -2.89 -2.82 7.33
C LYS A 16 -2.07 -3.62 8.34
N LEU A 17 -2.68 -4.14 9.40
CA LEU A 17 -2.00 -4.99 10.38
C LEU A 17 -1.57 -6.33 9.79
N ALA A 18 -2.42 -6.96 8.96
CA ALA A 18 -2.05 -8.19 8.25
C ALA A 18 -0.88 -7.97 7.27
N MET A 19 -0.85 -6.83 6.58
CA MET A 19 0.28 -6.47 5.73
C MET A 19 1.55 -6.14 6.53
N ALA A 20 1.40 -5.57 7.74
CA ALA A 20 2.54 -5.28 8.62
C ALA A 20 3.24 -6.55 9.11
N ASP A 21 2.48 -7.62 9.35
CA ASP A 21 3.02 -8.93 9.67
C ASP A 21 3.96 -9.44 8.57
N VAL A 22 3.52 -9.41 7.31
CA VAL A 22 4.33 -9.82 6.15
C VAL A 22 5.49 -8.86 5.87
N ALA A 23 5.26 -7.56 6.05
CA ALA A 23 6.28 -6.53 5.81
C ALA A 23 7.43 -6.59 6.83
N PHE A 24 7.26 -7.29 7.95
CA PHE A 24 8.27 -7.43 8.99
C PHE A 24 9.51 -8.20 8.54
N ASP A 25 9.36 -9.13 7.59
CA ASP A 25 10.47 -9.94 7.09
C ASP A 25 11.43 -9.13 6.21
N VAL A 26 10.93 -8.12 5.49
CA VAL A 26 11.72 -7.31 4.56
C VAL A 26 12.93 -6.64 5.23
N PRO A 27 12.82 -5.91 6.36
CA PRO A 27 13.98 -5.33 7.01
C PRO A 27 14.93 -6.38 7.60
N LEU A 28 14.44 -7.56 8.00
CA LEU A 28 15.29 -8.64 8.51
C LEU A 28 16.18 -9.23 7.41
N GLU A 29 15.63 -9.39 6.21
CA GLU A 29 16.34 -9.99 5.08
C GLU A 29 17.17 -8.97 4.29
N THR A 30 16.67 -7.76 4.14
CA THR A 30 17.24 -6.76 3.22
C THR A 30 17.87 -5.55 3.92
N GLY A 31 17.59 -5.35 5.21
CA GLY A 31 17.96 -4.12 5.94
C GLY A 31 17.12 -2.89 5.56
N ILE A 32 16.11 -3.02 4.70
CA ILE A 32 15.27 -1.92 4.24
C ILE A 32 13.96 -1.89 5.04
N LEU A 33 13.70 -0.77 5.71
CA LEU A 33 12.42 -0.52 6.35
C LEU A 33 11.35 -0.22 5.30
N VAL A 34 10.24 -0.97 5.36
CA VAL A 34 9.08 -0.76 4.50
C VAL A 34 7.84 -0.52 5.35
N SER A 35 7.02 0.43 4.94
CA SER A 35 5.72 0.72 5.57
C SER A 35 4.62 0.25 4.63
N PRO A 36 3.79 -0.73 5.01
CA PRO A 36 2.70 -1.18 4.16
C PRO A 36 1.56 -0.14 4.13
N LEU A 37 1.04 0.08 2.94
CA LEU A 37 -0.16 0.88 2.70
C LEU A 37 -1.13 0.04 1.86
N PRO A 38 -2.29 -0.36 2.41
CA PRO A 38 -3.35 -0.99 1.62
C PRO A 38 -3.85 -0.01 0.55
N VAL A 39 -3.85 -0.45 -0.70
CA VAL A 39 -4.52 0.22 -1.82
C VAL A 39 -5.23 -0.86 -2.63
N TRP A 40 -6.54 -0.73 -2.78
CA TRP A 40 -7.35 -1.66 -3.58
C TRP A 40 -7.31 -1.30 -5.06
N LEU A 41 -7.57 -2.28 -5.92
CA LEU A 41 -7.54 -2.06 -7.37
C LEU A 41 -8.53 -0.96 -7.78
N ASP A 42 -9.74 -0.95 -7.24
CA ASP A 42 -10.74 0.05 -7.58
C ASP A 42 -10.31 1.46 -7.16
N GLU A 43 -9.65 1.61 -5.99
CA GLU A 43 -9.07 2.90 -5.54
C GLU A 43 -7.85 3.31 -6.38
N TRP A 44 -7.13 2.35 -6.95
CA TRP A 44 -6.01 2.61 -7.84
C TRP A 44 -6.49 3.06 -9.23
N GLU A 45 -7.58 2.47 -9.71
CA GLU A 45 -8.23 2.84 -10.96
C GLU A 45 -9.00 4.16 -10.83
N HIS A 46 -9.49 4.48 -9.63
CA HIS A 46 -10.16 5.72 -9.25
C HIS A 46 -9.48 6.43 -8.07
N PRO A 47 -8.27 7.00 -8.25
CA PRO A 47 -7.53 7.67 -7.17
C PRO A 47 -8.29 8.78 -6.47
N GLU A 48 -9.25 9.42 -7.16
CA GLU A 48 -10.15 10.44 -6.65
C GLU A 48 -10.99 9.99 -5.44
N ASP A 49 -11.25 8.69 -5.33
CA ASP A 49 -12.05 8.10 -4.24
C ASP A 49 -11.20 7.76 -3.00
N TYR A 50 -9.87 7.77 -3.14
CA TYR A 50 -8.97 7.54 -2.03
C TYR A 50 -8.88 8.79 -1.13
N PRO A 51 -8.80 8.66 0.22
CA PRO A 51 -8.74 9.83 1.12
C PRO A 51 -7.60 10.82 0.83
N ASN A 52 -6.54 10.37 0.16
CA ASN A 52 -5.46 11.22 -0.32
C ASN A 52 -5.11 10.87 -1.78
N PRO A 53 -5.83 11.41 -2.78
CA PRO A 53 -5.63 11.08 -4.19
C PRO A 53 -4.22 11.38 -4.67
N ALA A 54 -3.63 12.49 -4.18
CA ALA A 54 -2.27 12.89 -4.51
C ALA A 54 -1.23 11.81 -4.16
N LEU A 55 -1.42 11.10 -3.04
CA LEU A 55 -0.54 10.00 -2.65
C LEU A 55 -0.56 8.85 -3.67
N VAL A 56 -1.74 8.45 -4.11
CA VAL A 56 -1.92 7.36 -5.09
C VAL A 56 -1.30 7.75 -6.44
N TYR A 57 -1.53 8.98 -6.89
CA TYR A 57 -0.88 9.50 -8.11
C TYR A 57 0.64 9.54 -8.00
N SER A 58 1.19 9.99 -6.87
CA SER A 58 2.64 10.00 -6.64
C SER A 58 3.23 8.59 -6.66
N ILE A 59 2.57 7.62 -6.01
CA ILE A 59 3.01 6.21 -6.01
C ILE A 59 3.05 5.66 -7.44
N GLY A 60 2.01 5.92 -8.26
CA GLY A 60 1.95 5.47 -9.65
C GLY A 60 2.97 6.11 -10.57
N ARG A 61 3.28 7.39 -10.37
CA ARG A 61 4.22 8.14 -11.22
C ARG A 61 5.67 7.83 -10.90
N GLU A 62 6.02 7.78 -9.63
CA GLU A 62 7.42 7.81 -9.20
C GLU A 62 7.92 6.42 -8.77
N GLY A 63 6.99 5.52 -8.40
CA GLY A 63 7.31 4.47 -7.44
C GLY A 63 7.74 5.11 -6.10
N VAL A 64 7.56 4.41 -4.98
CA VAL A 64 8.06 4.95 -3.70
C VAL A 64 9.60 5.09 -3.79
N ARG A 65 10.09 6.32 -3.99
CA ARG A 65 11.48 6.71 -3.71
C ARG A 65 11.47 7.56 -2.45
N LEU A 66 12.13 7.07 -1.41
CA LEU A 66 12.58 7.88 -0.28
C LEU A 66 13.95 8.47 -0.62
#